data_AF-A0A976Q4V7-F1
#
_entry.id   AF-A0A976Q4V7-F1
#
_cell.length_a   1.000
_cell.length_b   1.000
_cell.length_c   1.000
_cell.angle_alpha   90.00
_cell.angle_beta   90.00
_cell.angle_gamma   90.00
#
_symmetry.space_group_name_H-M   'P 1'
#
loop_
_entity.id
_entity.type
_entity.pdbx_description
1 polymer ?
#
loop_
_entity_poly.entity_id
_entity_poly.type
_entity_poly.pdbx_seq_one_letter_code
_entity_poly.pdbx_strand_id
1 'polypeptide(L)'
;EVTKMDKIYFYDTGVRNTIIGNLNLLNSRDDVGKLWENFLIVERMKKLNYEQKIFSFYFWRLSSGAEIDLVEETEGKLHGFEFKYGKKLVKVPNSWTVGYPNATVTLTNQNNWQDFVV
;
A
#
# COMPACT_ATOMS: atom_id res chain seq x y z
N GLU A 1 -23.26 -6.77 -1.03
CA GLU A 1 -22.70 -7.45 0.16
C GLU A 1 -21.35 -6.82 0.45
N VAL A 2 -21.16 -6.23 1.64
CA VAL A 2 -19.86 -5.68 2.06
C VAL A 2 -19.10 -6.84 2.70
N THR A 3 -18.21 -7.49 1.96
CA THR A 3 -17.31 -8.49 2.53
C THR A 3 -16.31 -7.78 3.42
N LYS A 4 -16.52 -7.83 4.75
CA LYS A 4 -15.60 -7.29 5.74
C LYS A 4 -14.40 -8.24 5.86
N MET A 5 -13.49 -8.15 4.91
CA MET A 5 -12.23 -8.90 4.93
C MET A 5 -11.15 -7.97 5.46
N ASP A 6 -10.61 -8.29 6.63
CA ASP A 6 -9.57 -7.49 7.24
C ASP A 6 -8.24 -7.68 6.50
N LYS A 7 -7.59 -6.57 6.11
CA LYS A 7 -6.19 -6.59 5.65
C LYS A 7 -5.28 -6.47 6.88
N ILE A 8 -4.46 -7.49 7.09
CA ILE A 8 -3.52 -7.56 8.22
C ILE A 8 -2.10 -7.38 7.70
N TYR A 9 -1.37 -6.44 8.29
CA TYR A 9 0.02 -6.16 8.00
C TYR A 9 0.86 -6.31 9.26
N PHE A 10 2.07 -6.84 9.10
CA PHE A 10 3.00 -6.97 10.22
C PHE A 10 3.83 -5.70 10.37
N TYR A 11 3.99 -5.25 11.61
CA TYR A 11 4.87 -4.12 11.92
C TYR A 11 6.35 -4.43 11.65
N ASP A 12 6.69 -5.73 11.65
CA ASP A 12 8.01 -6.26 11.33
C ASP A 12 7.87 -7.34 10.26
N THR A 13 8.51 -7.12 9.10
CA THR A 13 8.46 -8.05 7.97
C THR A 13 9.30 -9.31 8.21
N GLY A 14 10.30 -9.26 9.09
CA GLY A 14 11.04 -10.42 9.59
C GLY A 14 10.16 -11.33 10.44
N VAL A 15 9.31 -10.77 11.30
CA VAL A 15 8.31 -11.54 12.07
C VAL A 15 7.31 -12.21 11.11
N ARG A 16 6.79 -11.46 10.12
CA ARG A 16 5.93 -12.03 9.06
C ARG A 16 6.61 -13.22 8.39
N ASN A 17 7.84 -13.03 7.91
CA ASN A 17 8.61 -14.03 7.18
C ASN A 17 8.87 -15.29 8.01
N THR A 18 9.15 -15.11 9.31
CA THR A 18 9.34 -16.20 10.27
C THR A 18 8.05 -17.00 10.46
N ILE A 19 6.90 -16.33 10.65
CA ILE A 19 5.60 -16.99 10.84
C ILE A 19 5.19 -17.84 9.64
N ILE A 20 5.47 -17.35 8.42
CA ILE A 20 5.16 -18.11 7.19
C ILE A 20 6.27 -19.09 6.78
N GLY A 21 7.36 -19.19 7.57
CA GLY A 21 8.47 -20.10 7.30
C GLY A 21 9.25 -19.79 6.01
N ASN A 22 9.18 -18.55 5.49
CA ASN A 22 9.84 -18.17 4.25
C ASN A 22 10.87 -17.07 4.52
N LEU A 23 12.14 -17.47 4.66
CA LEU A 23 13.31 -16.59 4.84
C LEU A 23 14.22 -16.58 3.60
N ASN A 24 13.72 -17.07 2.47
CA ASN A 24 14.47 -17.10 1.22
C ASN A 24 14.81 -15.68 0.75
N LEU A 25 15.90 -15.58 -0.02
CA LEU A 25 16.29 -14.34 -0.72
C LEU A 25 15.14 -13.84 -1.60
N LEU A 26 15.01 -12.53 -1.72
CA LEU A 26 13.85 -11.89 -2.36
C LEU A 26 13.57 -12.39 -3.79
N ASN A 27 14.61 -12.75 -4.54
CA ASN A 27 14.51 -13.26 -5.92
C ASN A 27 13.99 -14.71 -6.04
N SER A 28 13.97 -15.48 -4.94
CA SER A 28 13.49 -16.86 -4.92
C SER A 28 12.15 -17.01 -4.20
N ARG A 29 11.45 -15.91 -3.93
CA ARG A 29 10.14 -15.89 -3.28
C ARG A 29 9.02 -15.74 -4.29
N ASP A 30 7.89 -16.36 -3.99
CA ASP A 30 6.62 -16.22 -4.70
C ASP A 30 5.74 -15.09 -4.12
N ASP A 31 6.02 -14.64 -2.90
CA ASP A 31 5.23 -13.66 -2.14
C ASP A 31 5.80 -12.24 -2.16
N VAL A 32 6.75 -11.94 -3.08
CA VAL A 32 7.47 -10.65 -3.15
C VAL A 32 6.51 -9.45 -3.16
N GLY A 33 5.41 -9.53 -3.93
CA GLY A 33 4.42 -8.46 -3.98
C GLY A 33 3.75 -8.18 -2.63
N LYS A 34 3.39 -9.24 -1.89
CA LYS A 34 2.76 -9.13 -0.56
C LYS A 34 3.75 -8.61 0.49
N LEU A 35 4.99 -9.07 0.43
CA LEU A 35 6.06 -8.59 1.30
C LEU A 35 6.36 -7.10 1.03
N TRP A 36 6.40 -6.71 -0.25
CA TRP A 36 6.61 -5.33 -0.69
C TRP A 36 5.52 -4.38 -0.19
N GLU A 37 4.25 -4.74 -0.39
CA GLU A 37 3.10 -3.98 0.12
C GLU A 37 3.15 -3.80 1.64
N ASN A 38 3.40 -4.89 2.39
CA ASN A 38 3.51 -4.80 3.85
C ASN A 38 4.66 -3.87 4.28
N PHE A 39 5.82 -4.00 3.65
CA PHE A 39 6.98 -3.14 3.89
C PHE A 39 6.64 -1.66 3.67
N LEU A 40 6.05 -1.31 2.53
CA LEU A 40 5.73 0.08 2.21
C LEU A 40 4.74 0.68 3.19
N ILE A 41 3.68 -0.05 3.54
CA ILE A 41 2.66 0.45 4.47
C ILE A 41 3.25 0.73 5.85
N VAL A 42 4.06 -0.20 6.38
CA VAL A 42 4.62 -0.01 7.72
C VAL A 42 5.67 1.10 7.76
N GLU A 43 6.53 1.20 6.75
CA GLU A 43 7.53 2.27 6.71
C GLU A 43 6.89 3.65 6.47
N ARG A 44 5.85 3.74 5.64
CA ARG A 44 5.07 4.98 5.50
C ARG A 44 4.44 5.41 6.80
N MET A 45 3.83 4.47 7.53
CA MET A 45 3.25 4.75 8.83
C MET A 45 4.31 5.25 9.83
N LYS A 46 5.49 4.63 9.86
CA LYS A 46 6.62 5.07 10.70
C LYS A 46 7.07 6.48 10.33
N LYS A 47 7.27 6.77 9.04
CA LYS A 47 7.61 8.11 8.54
C LYS A 47 6.62 9.16 9.01
N LEU A 48 5.33 8.96 8.76
CA LEU A 48 4.30 9.94 9.12
C LEU A 48 4.25 10.18 10.64
N ASN A 49 4.45 9.13 11.45
CA ASN A 49 4.57 9.27 12.90
C ASN A 49 5.83 10.07 13.30
N TYR A 50 6.98 9.82 12.68
CA TYR A 50 8.20 10.58 12.95
C TYR A 50 8.09 12.05 12.53
N GLU A 51 7.37 12.33 11.44
CA GLU A 51 7.03 13.68 10.98
C GLU A 51 5.92 14.34 11.82
N GLN A 52 5.34 13.63 12.80
CA GLN A 52 4.23 14.08 13.63
C GLN A 52 3.01 14.54 12.82
N LYS A 53 2.79 13.93 11.65
CA LYS A 53 1.62 14.22 10.82
C LYS A 53 0.38 13.56 11.43
N ILE A 54 -0.74 14.25 11.31
CA ILE A 54 -2.05 13.65 11.54
C ILE A 54 -2.46 12.96 10.24
N PHE A 55 -2.64 11.64 10.30
CA PHE A 55 -2.98 10.84 9.14
C PHE A 55 -4.00 9.76 9.48
N SER A 56 -4.67 9.23 8.45
CA SER A 56 -5.53 8.05 8.55
C SER A 56 -5.36 7.16 7.33
N PHE A 57 -5.34 5.84 7.55
CA PHE A 57 -5.22 4.83 6.49
C PHE A 57 -6.55 4.11 6.28
N TYR A 58 -6.92 3.95 5.02
CA TYR A 58 -8.14 3.28 4.58
C TYR A 58 -7.85 2.25 3.48
N PHE A 59 -8.73 1.26 3.39
CA PHE A 59 -8.76 0.32 2.27
C PHE A 59 -9.97 0.62 1.40
N TRP A 60 -9.73 0.82 0.12
CA TRP A 60 -10.78 1.12 -0.85
C TRP A 60 -10.92 -0.03 -1.84
N ARG A 61 -12.11 -0.61 -1.91
CA ARG A 61 -12.47 -1.65 -2.88
C ARG A 61 -13.95 -1.57 -3.21
N LEU A 62 -14.28 -1.73 -4.48
CA LEU A 62 -15.66 -1.81 -4.97
C LEU A 62 -16.10 -3.26 -5.16
N SER A 63 -17.42 -3.49 -5.14
CA SER A 63 -18.02 -4.80 -5.48
C SER A 63 -17.71 -5.26 -6.91
N SER A 64 -17.38 -4.33 -7.81
CA SER A 64 -16.91 -4.62 -9.17
C SER A 64 -15.47 -5.17 -9.22
N GLY A 65 -14.75 -5.20 -8.09
CA GLY A 65 -13.37 -5.66 -7.99
C GLY A 65 -12.31 -4.57 -8.20
N ALA A 66 -12.69 -3.33 -8.45
CA ALA A 66 -11.74 -2.21 -8.46
C ALA A 66 -11.20 -1.96 -7.04
N GLU A 67 -9.91 -1.68 -6.91
CA GLU A 67 -9.21 -1.51 -5.63
C GLU A 67 -8.13 -0.44 -5.73
N ILE A 68 -7.77 0.12 -4.57
CA ILE A 68 -6.53 0.86 -4.32
C ILE A 68 -5.87 0.24 -3.08
N ASP A 69 -4.58 -0.11 -3.20
CA ASP A 69 -3.87 -0.87 -2.18
C ASP A 69 -3.84 -0.16 -0.81
N LEU A 70 -3.60 1.16 -0.81
CA LEU A 70 -3.66 2.04 0.36
C LEU A 70 -4.28 3.40 0.00
N VAL A 71 -5.19 3.88 0.84
CA VAL A 71 -5.62 5.29 0.83
C VAL A 71 -5.15 5.96 2.10
N GLU A 72 -4.37 7.01 1.96
CA GLU A 72 -3.89 7.87 3.05
C GLU A 72 -4.66 9.19 3.02
N GLU A 73 -5.22 9.59 4.16
CA GLU A 73 -5.71 10.93 4.36
C GLU A 73 -4.70 11.72 5.19
N THR A 74 -4.24 12.84 4.64
CA THR A 74 -3.38 13.82 5.35
C THR A 74 -3.86 15.21 4.99
N GLU A 75 -3.96 16.11 5.97
CA GLU A 75 -4.37 17.50 5.77
C GLU A 75 -5.71 17.65 5.00
N GLY A 76 -6.64 16.71 5.21
CA GLY A 76 -7.95 16.69 4.54
C GLY A 76 -7.90 16.33 3.05
N LYS A 77 -6.77 15.82 2.55
CA LYS A 77 -6.60 15.34 1.18
C LYS A 77 -6.41 13.83 1.16
N LEU A 78 -7.05 13.20 0.18
CA LEU A 78 -6.94 11.76 -0.07
C LEU A 78 -5.82 11.48 -1.08
N HIS A 79 -4.92 10.59 -0.69
CA HIS A 79 -3.82 10.10 -1.50
C HIS A 79 -3.94 8.58 -1.63
N GLY A 80 -4.27 8.11 -2.84
CA GLY A 80 -4.22 6.70 -3.18
C GLY A 80 -2.81 6.26 -3.54
N PHE A 81 -2.44 5.06 -3.13
CA PHE A 81 -1.17 4.44 -3.47
C PHE A 81 -1.39 3.04 -4.03
N GLU A 82 -0.70 2.76 -5.12
CA GLU A 82 -0.65 1.46 -5.78
C GLU A 82 0.76 0.89 -5.65
N PHE A 83 0.89 -0.35 -5.19
CA PHE A 83 2.18 -0.95 -4.93
C PHE A 83 2.52 -1.99 -5.99
N LYS A 84 3.66 -1.80 -6.66
CA LYS A 84 4.22 -2.79 -7.57
C LYS A 84 5.71 -2.91 -7.38
N TYR A 85 6.19 -4.11 -7.09
CA TYR A 85 7.63 -4.35 -7.01
C TYR A 85 8.31 -4.15 -8.38
N GLY A 86 7.66 -4.52 -9.48
CA GLY A 86 8.18 -4.32 -10.83
C GLY A 86 7.80 -2.98 -11.48
N LYS A 87 8.25 -2.78 -12.73
CA LYS A 87 8.00 -1.57 -13.54
C LYS A 87 6.62 -1.52 -14.22
N LYS A 88 5.73 -2.48 -13.93
CA LYS A 88 4.44 -2.57 -14.61
C LYS A 88 3.57 -1.38 -14.22
N LEU A 89 3.18 -0.58 -15.22
CA LEU A 89 2.23 0.50 -15.04
C LEU A 89 0.85 -0.07 -14.67
N VAL A 90 0.23 0.51 -13.65
CA VAL A 90 -1.14 0.21 -13.23
C VAL A 90 -2.01 1.36 -13.69
N LYS A 91 -3.13 1.03 -14.33
CA LYS A 91 -4.12 2.03 -14.68
C LYS A 91 -5.00 2.30 -13.46
N VAL A 92 -5.11 3.56 -13.08
CA VAL A 92 -6.00 4.00 -12.00
C VAL A 92 -7.45 3.62 -12.35
N PRO A 93 -8.23 3.03 -11.43
CA PRO A 93 -9.62 2.74 -11.68
C PRO A 93 -10.41 4.02 -12.00
N ASN A 94 -11.14 4.04 -13.12
CA ASN A 94 -11.98 5.20 -13.49
C ASN A 94 -12.97 5.59 -12.39
N SER A 95 -13.49 4.60 -11.65
CA SER A 95 -14.39 4.82 -10.52
C SER A 95 -13.75 5.62 -9.39
N TRP A 96 -12.44 5.53 -9.19
CA TRP A 96 -11.73 6.37 -8.23
C TRP A 96 -11.68 7.81 -8.72
N THR A 97 -11.25 8.04 -9.96
CA THR A 97 -11.13 9.39 -10.54
C THR A 97 -12.47 10.12 -10.57
N VAL A 98 -13.57 9.40 -10.85
CA VAL A 98 -14.92 9.98 -10.85
C VAL A 98 -15.44 10.20 -9.43
N GLY A 99 -15.22 9.25 -8.51
CA GLY A 99 -15.73 9.35 -7.14
C GLY A 99 -14.96 10.34 -6.26
N TYR A 100 -13.67 10.55 -6.54
CA TYR A 100 -12.75 11.36 -5.76
C TYR A 100 -11.91 12.26 -6.68
N PRO A 101 -12.52 13.28 -7.32
CA PRO A 101 -11.87 14.08 -8.37
C PRO A 101 -10.66 14.88 -7.86
N ASN A 102 -10.59 15.17 -6.56
CA ASN A 102 -9.49 15.90 -5.94
C ASN A 102 -8.43 14.97 -5.33
N ALA A 103 -8.63 13.64 -5.38
CA ALA A 103 -7.69 12.68 -4.83
C ALA A 103 -6.62 12.30 -5.85
N THR A 104 -5.39 12.10 -5.39
CA THR A 104 -4.28 11.65 -6.24
C THR A 104 -4.15 10.14 -6.19
N VAL A 105 -3.53 9.54 -7.21
CA VAL A 105 -3.05 8.15 -7.13
C VAL A 105 -1.60 8.09 -7.59
N THR A 106 -0.74 7.52 -6.75
CA THR A 106 0.68 7.38 -7.01
C THR A 106 1.06 5.90 -7.09
N LEU A 107 1.73 5.52 -8.17
CA LEU A 107 2.33 4.19 -8.29
C LEU A 107 3.68 4.18 -7.58
N THR A 108 3.81 3.36 -6.54
CA THR A 108 5.05 3.19 -5.78
C THR A 108 5.73 1.87 -6.14
N ASN A 109 6.94 1.96 -6.67
CA ASN A 109 7.74 0.86 -7.19
C ASN A 109 9.22 0.98 -6.81
N GLN A 110 10.04 0.04 -7.29
CA GLN A 110 11.48 0.00 -7.02
C GLN A 110 12.26 1.29 -7.32
N ASN A 111 11.76 2.16 -8.20
CA ASN A 111 12.46 3.39 -8.58
C ASN A 111 12.11 4.59 -7.68
N ASN A 112 10.95 4.60 -7.03
CA ASN A 112 10.43 5.77 -6.29
C ASN A 112 9.94 5.46 -4.86
N TRP A 113 10.12 4.23 -4.38
CA TRP A 113 9.68 3.85 -3.03
C TRP A 113 10.37 4.64 -1.92
N GLN A 114 11.59 5.12 -2.15
CA GLN A 114 12.32 5.90 -1.15
C GLN A 114 11.59 7.21 -0.84
N ASP A 115 11.09 7.91 -1.85
CA ASP A 115 10.30 9.14 -1.66
C ASP A 115 9.02 8.90 -0.83
N PHE A 116 8.47 7.68 -0.95
CA PHE A 116 7.29 7.27 -0.20
C PHE A 116 7.60 7.05 1.29
N VAL A 117 8.73 6.41 1.62
CA VAL A 117 9.04 5.96 2.99
C VAL A 117 10.09 6.78 3.75
N VAL A 118 10.86 7.64 3.09
CA VAL A 118 11.89 8.51 3.69
C VAL A 118 11.42 9.94 3.78
#